data_AF-A0AAU1PP44-F1
#
_entry.id   AF-A0AAU1PP44-F1
#
_cell.length_a   1.000
_cell.length_b   1.000
_cell.length_c   1.000
_cell.angle_alpha   90.00
_cell.angle_beta   90.00
_cell.angle_gamma   90.00
#
_symmetry.space_group_name_H-M   'P 1'
#
loop_
_entity.id
_entity.type
_entity.pdbx_description
1 polymer ?
#
loop_
_entity_poly.entity_id
_entity_poly.type
_entity_poly.pdbx_seq_one_letter_code
_entity_poly.pdbx_strand_id
1 'polypeptide(L)'
;MSATPPAVTVGRARAAATRWVAEHAAAETGYRGAYFSGSTVGAPPDSLLAPTSDVDVVLVLEATELASKPGKFRDEGVPLEVSYVPWAELSSPEAVLGSYHLAGSFRTDAVIDDPTGHLRALHTYVAPRFADPEHVERRCLDALGRTFDATAAVARTPFLFSSDITAAARPIAIDGSRALIDRGDHREAVFWILATYARCQTILTADAPALAADLERRFRAATAELASVPDAQSLPDRAAAVTAFLPDLWTTTQAILATPRD
;
A
#
# COMPACT_ATOMS: atom_id res chain seq x y z
N MET A 1 3.41 -15.29 36.69
CA MET A 1 2.16 -15.37 35.91
C MET A 1 1.84 -13.94 35.46
N SER A 2 2.26 -13.54 34.26
CA SER A 2 1.83 -12.24 33.72
C SER A 2 0.35 -12.35 33.35
N ALA A 3 -0.49 -11.60 34.03
CA ALA A 3 -1.90 -11.47 33.68
C ALA A 3 -2.01 -11.03 32.22
N THR A 4 -2.79 -11.75 31.42
CA THR A 4 -3.15 -11.30 30.07
C THR A 4 -3.79 -9.91 30.22
N PRO A 5 -3.25 -8.87 29.57
CA PRO A 5 -3.85 -7.55 29.64
C PRO A 5 -5.31 -7.63 29.16
N PRO A 6 -6.22 -6.87 29.78
CA PRO A 6 -7.63 -6.90 29.40
C PRO A 6 -7.78 -6.57 27.91
N ALA A 7 -8.71 -7.24 27.24
CA ALA A 7 -8.97 -7.00 25.82
C ALA A 7 -9.32 -5.52 25.59
N VAL A 8 -8.61 -4.87 24.67
CA VAL A 8 -8.79 -3.46 24.32
C VAL A 8 -9.51 -3.38 22.99
N THR A 9 -10.54 -2.54 22.89
CA THR A 9 -11.22 -2.27 21.62
C THR A 9 -10.43 -1.22 20.82
N VAL A 10 -10.56 -1.24 19.50
CA VAL A 10 -9.94 -0.24 18.61
C VAL A 10 -10.36 1.18 19.02
N GLY A 11 -11.63 1.39 19.36
CA GLY A 11 -12.15 2.69 19.81
C GLY A 11 -11.47 3.19 21.08
N ARG A 12 -11.29 2.31 22.08
CA ARG A 12 -10.57 2.65 23.32
C ARG A 12 -9.10 2.95 23.04
N ALA A 13 -8.47 2.16 22.19
CA ALA A 13 -7.07 2.34 21.81
C ALA A 13 -6.84 3.70 21.11
N ARG A 14 -7.72 4.06 20.17
CA ARG A 14 -7.72 5.37 19.51
C ARG A 14 -7.97 6.51 20.48
N ALA A 15 -8.91 6.37 21.42
CA ALA A 15 -9.18 7.41 22.41
C ALA A 15 -7.99 7.66 23.36
N ALA A 16 -7.20 6.63 23.67
CA ALA A 16 -5.93 6.80 24.39
C ALA A 16 -4.92 7.57 23.52
N ALA A 17 -4.70 7.14 22.28
CA ALA A 17 -3.82 7.83 21.34
C ALA A 17 -4.21 9.31 21.09
N THR A 18 -5.50 9.63 20.97
CA THR A 18 -5.99 11.00 20.83
C THR A 18 -5.65 11.86 22.05
N ARG A 19 -5.79 11.32 23.26
CA ARG A 19 -5.41 12.03 24.49
C ARG A 19 -3.90 12.24 24.56
N TRP A 20 -3.13 11.20 24.23
CA TRP A 20 -1.68 11.30 24.15
C TRP A 20 -1.24 12.42 23.18
N VAL A 21 -1.84 12.49 21.99
CA VAL A 21 -1.57 13.57 21.01
C VAL A 21 -1.92 14.94 21.61
N ALA A 22 -3.09 15.08 22.23
CA ALA A 22 -3.49 16.36 22.83
C ALA A 22 -2.54 16.84 23.94
N GLU A 23 -1.98 15.91 24.71
CA GLU A 23 -1.06 16.21 25.82
C GLU A 23 0.38 16.47 25.36
N HIS A 24 0.85 15.78 24.32
CA HIS A 24 2.28 15.72 23.97
C HIS A 24 2.61 16.37 22.63
N ALA A 25 1.73 16.32 21.63
CA ALA A 25 2.09 16.69 20.25
C ALA A 25 2.28 18.21 20.07
N ALA A 26 1.54 19.03 20.82
CA ALA A 26 1.68 20.49 20.75
C ALA A 26 3.05 21.01 21.25
N ALA A 27 3.79 20.20 22.00
CA ALA A 27 5.15 20.52 22.44
C ALA A 27 6.20 20.27 21.35
N GLU A 28 5.85 19.53 20.29
CA GLU A 28 6.76 19.24 19.19
C GLU A 28 6.97 20.49 18.32
N THR A 29 8.24 20.82 18.08
CA THR A 29 8.59 22.00 17.29
C THR A 29 8.11 21.83 15.85
N GLY A 30 7.34 22.79 15.36
CA GLY A 30 6.82 22.77 14.00
C GLY A 30 5.61 21.84 13.80
N TYR A 31 4.96 21.37 14.86
CA TYR A 31 3.76 20.53 14.73
C TYR A 31 2.65 21.17 13.86
N ARG A 32 2.10 20.37 12.94
CA ARG A 32 1.06 20.77 11.97
C ARG A 32 -0.22 19.93 12.03
N GLY A 33 -0.21 18.83 12.77
CA GLY A 33 -1.35 17.93 12.91
C GLY A 33 -0.94 16.47 13.12
N ALA A 34 -1.93 15.62 13.35
CA ALA A 34 -1.74 14.19 13.59
C ALA A 34 -2.86 13.36 12.97
N TYR A 35 -2.53 12.14 12.54
CA TYR A 35 -3.49 11.18 12.00
C TYR A 35 -3.11 9.73 12.34
N PHE A 36 -4.09 8.84 12.29
CA PHE A 36 -3.88 7.40 12.45
C PHE A 36 -3.37 6.75 11.16
N SER A 37 -2.48 5.77 11.29
CA SER A 37 -2.02 4.93 10.19
C SER A 37 -2.21 3.44 10.48
N GLY A 38 -1.79 2.62 9.53
CA GLY A 38 -1.67 1.18 9.69
C GLY A 38 -2.98 0.42 9.87
N SER A 39 -2.89 -0.71 10.55
CA SER A 39 -3.92 -1.76 10.52
C SER A 39 -5.23 -1.39 11.21
N THR A 40 -5.21 -0.37 12.06
CA THR A 40 -6.43 0.09 12.74
C THR A 40 -7.29 0.95 11.81
N VAL A 41 -6.73 1.60 10.79
CA VAL A 41 -7.44 2.51 9.88
C VAL A 41 -8.57 1.80 9.15
N GLY A 42 -9.79 2.30 9.31
CA GLY A 42 -11.02 1.69 8.79
C GLY A 42 -11.59 0.53 9.63
N ALA A 43 -10.94 0.11 10.71
CA ALA A 43 -11.48 -0.91 11.61
C ALA A 43 -12.65 -0.36 12.46
N PRO A 44 -13.72 -1.16 12.72
CA PRO A 44 -14.82 -0.76 13.58
C PRO A 44 -14.35 -0.45 15.01
N PRO A 45 -14.88 0.59 15.68
CA PRO A 45 -14.47 0.96 17.05
C PRO A 45 -14.67 -0.16 18.08
N ASP A 46 -15.69 -0.99 17.89
CA ASP A 46 -16.04 -2.08 18.81
C ASP A 46 -15.24 -3.36 18.58
N SER A 47 -14.43 -3.40 17.51
CA SER A 47 -13.58 -4.56 17.22
C SER A 47 -12.43 -4.65 18.22
N LEU A 48 -12.03 -5.87 18.57
CA LEU A 48 -10.89 -6.10 19.45
C LEU A 48 -9.59 -5.77 18.72
N LEU A 49 -8.72 -5.00 19.37
CA LEU A 49 -7.35 -4.81 18.91
C LEU A 49 -6.61 -6.15 19.04
N ALA A 50 -5.99 -6.60 17.95
CA ALA A 50 -5.26 -7.85 17.98
C ALA A 50 -4.08 -7.76 19.00
N PRO A 51 -3.74 -8.84 19.71
CA PRO A 51 -2.72 -8.80 20.77
C PRO A 51 -1.34 -8.33 20.31
N THR A 52 -1.04 -8.47 19.03
CA THR A 52 0.22 -8.08 18.39
C THR A 52 0.13 -6.73 17.66
N SER A 53 -1.04 -6.09 17.65
CA SER A 53 -1.27 -4.82 16.96
C SER A 53 -1.04 -3.64 17.90
N ASP A 54 -0.46 -2.58 17.33
CA ASP A 54 -0.35 -1.24 17.88
C ASP A 54 -1.33 -0.28 17.21
N VAL A 55 -1.45 0.90 17.80
CA VAL A 55 -2.08 2.07 17.17
C VAL A 55 -0.97 2.94 16.60
N ASP A 56 -0.87 2.98 15.27
CA ASP A 56 0.07 3.87 14.60
C ASP A 56 -0.45 5.31 14.62
N VAL A 57 0.34 6.20 15.20
CA VAL A 57 0.11 7.65 15.23
C VAL A 57 1.20 8.32 14.41
N VAL A 58 0.80 9.15 13.46
CA VAL A 58 1.72 9.95 12.65
C VAL A 58 1.59 11.41 13.07
N LEU A 59 2.68 12.03 13.52
CA LEU A 59 2.74 13.48 13.70
C LEU A 59 3.35 14.13 12.46
N VAL A 60 2.74 15.22 12.02
CA VAL A 60 3.18 15.98 10.87
C VAL A 60 3.94 17.20 11.36
N LEU A 61 5.21 17.30 10.98
CA LEU A 61 6.11 18.35 11.46
C LEU A 61 6.62 19.20 10.30
N GLU A 62 6.70 20.51 10.51
CA GLU A 62 7.42 21.46 9.68
C GLU A 62 8.92 21.29 9.93
N ALA A 63 9.51 20.29 9.27
CA ALA A 63 10.93 19.97 9.42
C ALA A 63 11.51 19.48 8.09
N THR A 64 12.72 19.94 7.77
CA THR A 64 13.53 19.41 6.67
C THR A 64 14.27 18.13 7.06
N GLU A 65 14.56 17.96 8.36
CA GLU A 65 15.12 16.74 8.93
C GLU A 65 14.36 16.38 10.20
N LEU A 66 13.88 15.13 10.28
CA LEU A 66 13.14 14.65 11.44
C LEU A 66 14.11 14.09 12.49
N ALA A 67 13.89 14.48 13.74
CA ALA A 67 14.54 13.84 14.88
C ALA A 67 14.15 12.34 14.96
N SER A 68 14.90 11.58 15.76
CA SER A 68 14.58 10.17 16.04
C SER A 68 13.14 10.04 16.54
N LYS A 69 12.34 9.23 15.82
CA LYS A 69 10.94 9.00 16.19
C LYS A 69 10.83 8.34 17.58
N PRO A 70 9.78 8.64 18.37
CA PRO A 70 9.57 8.03 19.68
C PRO A 70 9.43 6.50 19.61
N GLY A 71 8.93 5.98 18.48
CA GLY A 71 8.82 4.54 18.24
C GLY A 71 7.68 3.90 19.01
N LYS A 72 7.87 2.64 19.42
CA LYS A 72 6.83 1.84 20.08
C LYS A 72 6.91 1.98 21.60
N PHE A 73 5.80 2.33 22.24
CA PHE A 73 5.69 2.40 23.70
C PHE A 73 4.26 2.06 24.14
N ARG A 74 4.02 2.04 25.46
CA ARG A 74 2.69 1.83 26.03
C ARG A 74 2.20 3.10 26.71
N ASP A 75 0.99 3.51 26.38
CA ASP A 75 0.27 4.62 27.01
C ASP A 75 -1.10 4.12 27.48
N GLU A 76 -1.43 4.31 28.76
CA GLU A 76 -2.62 3.75 29.39
C GLU A 76 -2.85 2.23 29.16
N GLY A 77 -1.76 1.48 28.95
CA GLY A 77 -1.80 0.04 28.63
C GLY A 77 -2.08 -0.28 27.16
N VAL A 78 -2.22 0.73 26.30
CA VAL A 78 -2.39 0.62 24.85
C VAL A 78 -1.00 0.70 24.17
N PRO A 79 -0.64 -0.24 23.29
CA PRO A 79 0.56 -0.11 22.47
C PRO A 79 0.39 0.98 21.40
N LEU A 80 1.21 2.02 21.47
CA LEU A 80 1.29 3.09 20.48
C LEU A 80 2.60 2.98 19.69
N GLU A 81 2.55 3.17 18.37
CA GLU A 81 3.73 3.44 17.55
C GLU A 81 3.65 4.86 17.01
N VAL A 82 4.52 5.75 17.49
CA VAL A 82 4.57 7.13 17.01
C VAL A 82 5.68 7.29 15.98
N SER A 83 5.30 7.87 14.84
CA SER A 83 6.20 8.21 13.75
C SER A 83 5.99 9.66 13.32
N TYR A 84 6.98 10.21 12.62
CA TYR A 84 6.92 11.56 12.08
C TYR A 84 6.94 11.54 10.56
N VAL A 85 6.21 12.47 9.94
CA VAL A 85 6.23 12.72 8.50
C VAL A 85 6.49 14.22 8.27
N PRO A 86 7.40 14.60 7.36
CA PRO A 86 7.61 16.00 7.01
C PRO A 86 6.34 16.58 6.35
N TRP A 87 5.97 17.79 6.72
CA TRP A 87 4.86 18.52 6.09
C TRP A 87 4.94 18.55 4.55
N ALA A 88 6.16 18.66 4.02
CA ALA A 88 6.41 18.66 2.58
C ALA A 88 5.90 17.40 1.86
N GLU A 89 5.92 16.22 2.50
CA GLU A 89 5.42 14.97 1.89
C GLU A 89 3.90 14.97 1.71
N LEU A 90 3.20 15.79 2.48
CA LEU A 90 1.74 15.91 2.44
C LEU A 90 1.27 17.11 1.61
N SER A 91 2.19 17.89 1.04
CA SER A 91 1.85 19.15 0.34
C SER A 91 1.07 18.95 -0.96
N SER A 92 1.21 17.80 -1.64
CA SER A 92 0.52 17.49 -2.89
C SER A 92 -0.50 16.36 -2.68
N PRO A 93 -1.81 16.63 -2.82
CA PRO A 93 -2.85 15.62 -2.72
C PRO A 93 -2.68 14.47 -3.74
N GLU A 94 -2.24 14.78 -4.96
CA GLU A 94 -1.91 13.81 -6.01
C GLU A 94 -0.73 12.91 -5.62
N ALA A 95 0.34 13.48 -5.05
CA ALA A 95 1.47 12.69 -4.58
C ALA A 95 1.06 11.77 -3.42
N VAL A 96 0.23 12.27 -2.50
CA VAL A 96 -0.35 11.46 -1.41
C VAL A 96 -1.17 10.31 -1.98
N LEU A 97 -2.04 10.55 -2.96
CA LEU A 97 -2.85 9.52 -3.62
C LEU A 97 -2.03 8.40 -4.26
N GLY A 98 -0.87 8.75 -4.82
CA GLY A 98 0.08 7.81 -5.44
C GLY A 98 1.02 7.11 -4.46
N SER A 99 1.08 7.55 -3.19
CA SER A 99 1.96 6.97 -2.18
C SER A 99 1.32 5.76 -1.52
N TYR A 100 2.00 4.60 -1.55
CA TYR A 100 1.43 3.36 -0.98
C TYR A 100 1.27 3.41 0.55
N HIS A 101 2.05 4.27 1.24
CA HIS A 101 2.10 4.34 2.70
C HIS A 101 1.36 5.56 3.27
N LEU A 102 1.07 6.58 2.46
CA LEU A 102 0.33 7.77 2.90
C LEU A 102 -1.16 7.69 2.54
N ALA A 103 -1.50 7.29 1.31
CA ALA A 103 -2.86 7.31 0.79
C ALA A 103 -3.86 6.55 1.69
N GLY A 104 -3.40 5.41 2.24
CA GLY A 104 -4.24 4.51 3.04
C GLY A 104 -4.83 5.20 4.27
N SER A 105 -4.11 6.13 4.90
CA SER A 105 -4.59 6.89 6.05
C SER A 105 -5.71 7.87 5.69
N PHE A 106 -5.70 8.42 4.48
CA PHE A 106 -6.66 9.45 4.06
C PHE A 106 -7.87 8.89 3.30
N ARG A 107 -7.93 7.57 3.07
CA ARG A 107 -9.11 6.92 2.45
C ARG A 107 -10.35 6.92 3.36
N THR A 108 -10.13 6.98 4.67
CA THR A 108 -11.15 7.16 5.72
C THR A 108 -10.77 8.37 6.56
N ASP A 109 -11.71 8.91 7.35
CA ASP A 109 -11.36 9.97 8.30
C ASP A 109 -10.53 9.39 9.46
N ALA A 110 -9.20 9.47 9.31
CA ALA A 110 -8.22 9.03 10.29
C ALA A 110 -7.56 10.21 11.02
N VAL A 111 -8.06 11.44 10.82
CA VAL A 111 -7.46 12.65 11.40
C VAL A 111 -7.68 12.66 12.91
N ILE A 112 -6.59 12.84 13.67
CA ILE A 112 -6.63 12.97 15.13
C ILE A 112 -6.77 14.44 15.51
N ASP A 113 -5.89 15.27 14.95
CA ASP A 113 -5.82 16.71 15.19
C ASP A 113 -5.33 17.42 13.94
N ASP A 114 -5.93 18.56 13.61
CA ASP A 114 -5.70 19.27 12.34
C ASP A 114 -5.83 20.78 12.52
N PRO A 115 -4.85 21.43 13.20
CA PRO A 115 -4.87 22.87 13.43
C PRO A 115 -4.75 23.69 12.14
N THR A 116 -4.30 23.07 11.04
CA THR A 116 -4.12 23.74 9.74
C THR A 116 -5.32 23.58 8.80
N GLY A 117 -6.18 22.58 9.03
CA GLY A 117 -7.24 22.17 8.11
C GLY A 117 -6.76 21.36 6.91
N HIS A 118 -5.45 21.16 6.75
CA HIS A 118 -4.85 20.50 5.59
C HIS A 118 -5.07 18.99 5.59
N LEU A 119 -5.05 18.34 6.75
CA LEU A 119 -5.23 16.89 6.83
C LEU A 119 -6.67 16.49 6.43
N ARG A 120 -7.66 17.28 6.86
CA ARG A 120 -9.06 17.11 6.40
C ARG A 120 -9.24 17.46 4.92
N ALA A 121 -8.51 18.45 4.40
CA ALA A 121 -8.51 18.75 2.97
C ALA A 121 -7.95 17.58 2.15
N LEU A 122 -6.85 16.97 2.60
CA LEU A 122 -6.30 15.75 2.01
C LEU A 122 -7.28 14.60 2.06
N HIS A 123 -7.91 14.33 3.21
CA HIS A 123 -8.95 13.31 3.32
C HIS A 123 -10.08 13.53 2.29
N THR A 124 -10.59 14.76 2.20
CA THR A 124 -11.66 15.13 1.25
C THR A 124 -11.25 14.91 -0.20
N TYR A 125 -9.97 15.11 -0.53
CA TYR A 125 -9.43 14.90 -1.87
C TYR A 125 -9.20 13.42 -2.18
N VAL A 126 -8.54 12.71 -1.26
CA VAL A 126 -8.06 11.33 -1.41
C VAL A 126 -9.20 10.33 -1.35
N ALA A 127 -10.10 10.42 -0.36
CA ALA A 127 -11.13 9.41 -0.13
C ALA A 127 -11.98 9.05 -1.35
N PRO A 128 -12.55 10.00 -2.11
CA PRO A 128 -13.36 9.67 -3.29
C PRO A 128 -12.55 9.14 -4.48
N ARG A 129 -11.22 9.39 -4.51
CA ARG A 129 -10.31 9.02 -5.62
C ARG A 129 -9.44 7.81 -5.31
N PHE A 130 -9.48 7.35 -4.06
CA PHE A 130 -8.58 6.30 -3.58
C PHE A 130 -8.70 5.05 -4.44
N ALA A 131 -9.92 4.65 -4.81
CA ALA A 131 -10.17 3.43 -5.57
C ALA A 131 -10.03 3.58 -7.10
N ASP A 132 -9.68 4.77 -7.61
CA ASP A 132 -9.54 4.96 -9.05
C ASP A 132 -8.38 4.09 -9.59
N PRO A 133 -8.57 3.39 -10.73
CA PRO A 133 -7.58 2.45 -11.24
C PRO A 133 -6.17 3.03 -11.41
N GLU A 134 -6.06 4.24 -11.96
CA GLU A 134 -4.77 4.92 -12.13
C GLU A 134 -4.06 5.15 -10.78
N HIS A 135 -4.81 5.56 -9.74
CA HIS A 135 -4.24 5.77 -8.41
C HIS A 135 -3.83 4.45 -7.75
N VAL A 136 -4.57 3.37 -7.99
CA VAL A 136 -4.19 2.01 -7.55
C VAL A 136 -2.88 1.57 -8.21
N GLU A 137 -2.74 1.77 -9.52
CA GLU A 137 -1.51 1.49 -10.28
C GLU A 137 -0.31 2.27 -9.74
N ARG A 138 -0.48 3.59 -9.51
CA ARG A 138 0.58 4.45 -8.97
C ARG A 138 1.06 3.97 -7.60
N ARG A 139 0.15 3.60 -6.70
CA ARG A 139 0.51 3.06 -5.37
C ARG A 139 1.19 1.70 -5.48
N CYS A 140 0.71 0.81 -6.34
CA CYS A 140 1.35 -0.48 -6.56
C CYS A 140 2.78 -0.31 -7.11
N LEU A 141 2.99 0.65 -8.01
CA LEU A 141 4.31 1.00 -8.55
C LEU A 141 5.23 1.65 -7.50
N ASP A 142 4.70 2.52 -6.64
CA ASP A 142 5.46 3.10 -5.52
C ASP A 142 5.95 2.01 -4.55
N ALA A 143 5.07 1.07 -4.19
CA ALA A 143 5.42 -0.10 -3.39
C ALA A 143 6.41 -1.04 -4.10
N LEU A 144 6.30 -1.16 -5.44
CA LEU A 144 7.23 -1.94 -6.26
C LEU A 144 8.61 -1.31 -6.22
N GLY A 145 8.73 0.01 -6.35
CA GLY A 145 10.01 0.71 -6.29
C GLY A 145 10.82 0.37 -5.04
N ARG A 146 10.17 0.35 -3.87
CA ARG A 146 10.84 -0.06 -2.62
C ARG A 146 11.23 -1.53 -2.59
N THR A 147 10.38 -2.39 -3.15
CA THR A 147 10.66 -3.83 -3.25
C THR A 147 11.84 -4.07 -4.20
N PHE A 148 11.85 -3.40 -5.36
CA PHE A 148 12.92 -3.43 -6.35
C PHE A 148 14.25 -3.01 -5.74
N ASP A 149 14.28 -1.87 -5.03
CA ASP A 149 15.52 -1.34 -4.43
C ASP A 149 16.08 -2.30 -3.37
N ALA A 150 15.20 -2.88 -2.54
CA ALA A 150 15.59 -3.89 -1.57
C ALA A 150 16.11 -5.18 -2.24
N THR A 151 15.48 -5.63 -3.32
CA THR A 151 15.90 -6.81 -4.07
C THR A 151 17.24 -6.59 -4.76
N ALA A 152 17.42 -5.47 -5.47
CA ALA A 152 18.64 -5.15 -6.20
C ALA A 152 19.87 -5.09 -5.28
N ALA A 153 19.69 -4.72 -4.01
CA ALA A 153 20.75 -4.69 -3.00
C ALA A 153 21.23 -6.08 -2.54
N VAL A 154 20.40 -7.13 -2.69
CA VAL A 154 20.70 -8.49 -2.18
C VAL A 154 20.87 -9.54 -3.28
N ALA A 155 20.54 -9.18 -4.53
CA ALA A 155 20.60 -10.07 -5.69
C ALA A 155 22.02 -10.59 -5.94
N ARG A 156 22.17 -11.91 -6.00
CA ARG A 156 23.44 -12.62 -6.21
C ARG A 156 23.31 -13.79 -7.18
N THR A 157 22.20 -14.53 -7.10
CA THR A 157 21.98 -15.72 -7.90
C THR A 157 21.60 -15.33 -9.34
N PRO A 158 22.35 -15.79 -10.36
CA PRO A 158 21.94 -15.59 -11.74
C PRO A 158 20.66 -16.37 -12.07
N PHE A 159 19.69 -15.70 -12.66
CA PHE A 159 18.51 -16.30 -13.27
C PHE A 159 18.18 -15.56 -14.58
N LEU A 160 17.34 -16.15 -15.43
CA LEU A 160 16.85 -15.46 -16.63
C LEU A 160 16.22 -14.13 -16.23
N PHE A 161 16.63 -13.03 -16.87
CA PHE A 161 16.19 -11.66 -16.56
C PHE A 161 16.76 -11.04 -15.27
N SER A 162 17.82 -11.60 -14.68
CA SER A 162 18.51 -10.98 -13.53
C SER A 162 19.04 -9.57 -13.78
N SER A 163 19.40 -9.24 -15.02
CA SER A 163 19.80 -7.88 -15.43
C SER A 163 18.70 -6.83 -15.22
N ASP A 164 17.43 -7.25 -15.20
CA ASP A 164 16.28 -6.36 -15.11
C ASP A 164 16.08 -5.83 -13.69
N ILE A 165 16.71 -6.46 -12.68
CA ILE A 165 16.61 -6.08 -11.27
C ILE A 165 17.98 -5.64 -10.76
N THR A 166 18.41 -4.48 -11.23
CA THR A 166 19.68 -3.84 -10.83
C THR A 166 19.45 -2.34 -10.64
N ALA A 167 20.36 -1.67 -9.91
CA ALA A 167 20.31 -0.22 -9.79
C ALA A 167 20.28 0.50 -11.16
N ALA A 168 21.00 -0.03 -12.15
CA ALA A 168 21.02 0.50 -13.52
C ALA A 168 19.71 0.27 -14.28
N ALA A 169 18.99 -0.82 -13.99
CA ALA A 169 17.71 -1.13 -14.62
C ALA A 169 16.51 -0.41 -13.97
N ARG A 170 16.70 0.18 -12.77
CA ARG A 170 15.62 0.85 -12.03
C ARG A 170 14.86 1.90 -12.84
N PRO A 171 15.51 2.82 -13.60
CA PRO A 171 14.76 3.79 -14.40
C PRO A 171 13.93 3.12 -15.51
N ILE A 172 14.41 2.00 -16.05
CA ILE A 172 13.70 1.26 -17.09
C ILE A 172 12.45 0.59 -16.51
N ALA A 173 12.61 -0.10 -15.37
CA ALA A 173 11.50 -0.84 -14.75
C ALA A 173 10.48 0.09 -14.08
N ILE A 174 10.94 1.06 -13.29
CA ILE A 174 10.08 1.91 -12.46
C ILE A 174 9.60 3.14 -13.23
N ASP A 175 10.52 3.93 -13.80
CA ASP A 175 10.10 5.15 -14.51
C ASP A 175 9.47 4.82 -15.86
N GLY A 176 9.88 3.72 -16.50
CA GLY A 176 9.17 3.17 -17.67
C GLY A 176 7.73 2.77 -17.35
N SER A 177 7.49 2.09 -16.22
CA SER A 177 6.12 1.78 -15.76
C SER A 177 5.33 3.05 -15.43
N ARG A 178 5.97 4.06 -14.83
CA ARG A 178 5.33 5.36 -14.56
C ARG A 178 4.90 6.05 -15.85
N ALA A 179 5.77 6.09 -16.85
CA ALA A 179 5.46 6.67 -18.16
C ALA A 179 4.32 5.93 -18.88
N LEU A 180 4.18 4.62 -18.68
CA LEU A 180 3.04 3.84 -19.18
C LEU A 180 1.72 4.28 -18.53
N ILE A 181 1.71 4.48 -17.21
CA ILE A 181 0.53 5.00 -16.50
C ILE A 181 0.19 6.41 -17.00
N ASP A 182 1.19 7.29 -17.07
CA ASP A 182 1.00 8.71 -17.45
C ASP A 182 0.42 8.89 -18.86
N ARG A 183 0.71 7.95 -19.78
CA ARG A 183 0.19 7.98 -21.16
C ARG A 183 -1.12 7.21 -21.35
N GLY A 184 -1.68 6.62 -20.30
CA GLY A 184 -2.92 5.84 -20.33
C GLY A 184 -2.76 4.39 -20.80
N ASP A 185 -1.53 3.88 -20.91
CA ASP A 185 -1.24 2.50 -21.31
C ASP A 185 -1.33 1.53 -20.11
N HIS A 186 -2.45 1.61 -19.39
CA HIS A 186 -2.71 0.92 -18.12
C HIS A 186 -2.49 -0.59 -18.19
N ARG A 187 -2.95 -1.25 -19.28
CA ARG A 187 -2.79 -2.71 -19.43
C ARG A 187 -1.32 -3.12 -19.48
N GLU A 188 -0.51 -2.32 -20.15
CA GLU A 188 0.92 -2.57 -20.28
C GLU A 188 1.65 -2.23 -18.97
N ALA A 189 1.25 -1.14 -18.30
CA ALA A 189 1.75 -0.78 -16.98
C ALA A 189 1.51 -1.91 -15.96
N VAL A 190 0.27 -2.42 -15.87
CA VAL A 190 -0.08 -3.53 -14.97
C VAL A 190 0.76 -4.77 -15.25
N PHE A 191 0.95 -5.13 -16.51
CA PHE A 191 1.79 -6.25 -16.90
C PHE A 191 3.23 -6.08 -16.37
N TRP A 192 3.88 -4.93 -16.64
CA TRP A 192 5.26 -4.70 -16.22
C TRP A 192 5.41 -4.58 -14.70
N ILE A 193 4.44 -3.98 -14.01
CA ILE A 193 4.44 -3.92 -12.54
C ILE A 193 4.43 -5.33 -11.95
N LEU A 194 3.49 -6.19 -12.38
CA LEU A 194 3.37 -7.54 -11.84
C LEU A 194 4.53 -8.46 -12.25
N ALA A 195 5.01 -8.35 -13.50
CA ALA A 195 6.18 -9.10 -13.96
C ALA A 195 7.44 -8.73 -13.17
N THR A 196 7.63 -7.43 -12.88
CA THR A 196 8.78 -6.97 -12.09
C THR A 196 8.67 -7.44 -10.64
N TYR A 197 7.49 -7.38 -10.02
CA TYR A 197 7.28 -7.98 -8.71
C TYR A 197 7.62 -9.48 -8.68
N ALA A 198 7.17 -10.25 -9.68
CA ALA A 198 7.44 -11.68 -9.76
C ALA A 198 8.94 -11.99 -9.87
N ARG A 199 9.68 -11.19 -10.65
CA ARG A 199 11.15 -11.26 -10.72
C ARG A 199 11.78 -10.93 -9.37
N CYS A 200 11.33 -9.87 -8.71
CA CYS A 200 11.81 -9.52 -7.38
C CYS A 200 11.60 -10.66 -6.38
N GLN A 201 10.42 -11.28 -6.36
CA GLN A 201 10.12 -12.41 -5.48
C GLN A 201 10.99 -13.63 -5.80
N THR A 202 11.21 -13.92 -7.09
CA THR A 202 12.09 -15.02 -7.51
C THR A 202 13.51 -14.84 -6.96
N ILE A 203 14.07 -13.62 -7.06
CA ILE A 203 15.38 -13.29 -6.49
C ILE A 203 15.34 -13.41 -4.96
N LEU A 204 14.38 -12.76 -4.31
CA LEU A 204 14.32 -12.70 -2.86
C LEU A 204 14.19 -14.09 -2.25
N THR A 205 13.36 -14.97 -2.83
CA THR A 205 13.24 -16.36 -2.37
C THR A 205 14.57 -17.12 -2.48
N ALA A 206 15.40 -16.85 -3.47
CA ALA A 206 16.70 -17.49 -3.63
C ALA A 206 17.78 -16.87 -2.72
N ASP A 207 17.87 -15.54 -2.68
CA ASP A 207 19.01 -14.82 -2.12
C ASP A 207 18.78 -14.23 -0.72
N ALA A 208 17.52 -14.01 -0.33
CA ALA A 208 17.12 -13.42 0.95
C ALA A 208 15.71 -13.89 1.42
N PRO A 209 15.51 -15.19 1.78
CA PRO A 209 14.18 -15.76 2.04
C PRO A 209 13.38 -15.06 3.16
N ALA A 210 14.04 -14.56 4.20
CA ALA A 210 13.38 -13.82 5.26
C ALA A 210 12.78 -12.50 4.74
N LEU A 211 13.53 -11.78 3.91
CA LEU A 211 13.07 -10.55 3.26
C LEU A 211 11.96 -10.85 2.23
N ALA A 212 12.03 -12.00 1.56
CA ALA A 212 10.96 -12.47 0.66
C ALA A 212 9.63 -12.56 1.41
N ALA A 213 9.60 -13.24 2.56
CA ALA A 213 8.40 -13.40 3.37
C ALA A 213 7.80 -12.04 3.83
N ASP A 214 8.66 -11.08 4.20
CA ASP A 214 8.23 -9.76 4.62
C ASP A 214 7.62 -8.93 3.46
N LEU A 215 8.18 -9.07 2.25
CA LEU A 215 7.77 -8.30 1.08
C LEU A 215 6.69 -9.00 0.23
N GLU A 216 6.46 -10.30 0.43
CA GLU A 216 5.45 -11.09 -0.29
C GLU A 216 4.05 -10.48 -0.19
N ARG A 217 3.70 -9.92 0.98
CA ARG A 217 2.41 -9.25 1.17
C ARG A 217 2.17 -8.12 0.17
N ARG A 218 3.21 -7.38 -0.24
CA ARG A 218 3.09 -6.31 -1.23
C ARG A 218 2.80 -6.85 -2.62
N PHE A 219 3.44 -7.97 -2.98
CA PHE A 219 3.16 -8.64 -4.25
C PHE A 219 1.73 -9.17 -4.29
N ARG A 220 1.28 -9.85 -3.23
CA ARG A 220 -0.10 -10.35 -3.13
C ARG A 220 -1.15 -9.24 -3.18
N ALA A 221 -0.88 -8.11 -2.52
CA ALA A 221 -1.76 -6.94 -2.61
C ALA A 221 -1.84 -6.42 -4.06
N ALA A 222 -0.70 -6.30 -4.76
CA ALA A 222 -0.69 -5.86 -6.16
C ALA A 222 -1.42 -6.84 -7.10
N THR A 223 -1.28 -8.16 -6.92
CA THR A 223 -2.01 -9.14 -7.75
C THR A 223 -3.52 -9.11 -7.49
N ALA A 224 -3.93 -8.89 -6.24
CA ALA A 224 -5.33 -8.72 -5.88
C ALA A 224 -5.91 -7.43 -6.49
N GLU A 225 -5.23 -6.30 -6.31
CA GLU A 225 -5.72 -4.97 -6.71
C GLU A 225 -5.68 -4.75 -8.23
N LEU A 226 -4.61 -5.18 -8.91
CA LEU A 226 -4.42 -4.89 -10.34
C LEU A 226 -4.95 -5.97 -11.28
N ALA A 227 -4.93 -7.23 -10.86
CA ALA A 227 -5.28 -8.36 -11.73
C ALA A 227 -6.50 -9.17 -11.26
N SER A 228 -7.07 -8.81 -10.10
CA SER A 228 -8.12 -9.59 -9.43
C SER A 228 -7.70 -11.04 -9.19
N VAL A 229 -6.44 -11.22 -8.76
CA VAL A 229 -5.85 -12.52 -8.40
C VAL A 229 -5.38 -12.46 -6.93
N PRO A 230 -6.30 -12.51 -5.96
CA PRO A 230 -5.97 -12.47 -4.54
C PRO A 230 -5.25 -13.72 -4.04
N ASP A 231 -5.42 -14.86 -4.71
CA ASP A 231 -4.89 -16.14 -4.28
C ASP A 231 -4.55 -17.08 -5.44
N ALA A 232 -3.99 -18.25 -5.10
CA ALA A 232 -3.59 -19.26 -6.07
C ALA A 232 -4.78 -19.93 -6.77
N GLN A 233 -5.99 -19.87 -6.20
CA GLN A 233 -7.20 -20.50 -6.73
C GLN A 233 -7.85 -19.65 -7.83
N SER A 234 -7.59 -18.34 -7.80
CA SER A 234 -8.09 -17.37 -8.77
C SER A 234 -7.74 -17.71 -10.22
N LEU A 235 -6.55 -18.26 -10.50
CA LEU A 235 -6.15 -18.64 -11.86
C LEU A 235 -6.85 -19.93 -12.35
N PRO A 236 -6.86 -21.04 -11.59
CA PRO A 236 -7.69 -22.21 -11.89
C PRO A 236 -9.17 -21.86 -12.14
N ASP A 237 -9.77 -21.03 -11.28
CA ASP A 237 -11.18 -20.66 -11.40
C ASP A 237 -11.45 -19.88 -12.69
N ARG A 238 -10.57 -18.94 -13.04
CA ARG A 238 -10.65 -18.21 -14.31
C ARG A 238 -10.44 -19.12 -15.52
N ALA A 239 -9.50 -20.05 -15.45
CA ALA A 239 -9.27 -21.02 -16.54
C ALA A 239 -10.49 -21.92 -16.75
N ALA A 240 -11.12 -22.39 -15.67
CA ALA A 240 -12.35 -23.16 -15.72
C ALA A 240 -13.50 -22.33 -16.33
N ALA A 241 -13.66 -21.08 -15.90
CA ALA A 241 -14.69 -20.18 -16.44
C ALA A 241 -14.50 -19.90 -17.94
N VAL A 242 -13.27 -19.61 -18.39
CA VAL A 242 -12.96 -19.41 -19.81
C VAL A 242 -13.25 -20.69 -20.59
N THR A 243 -12.81 -21.85 -20.10
CA THR A 243 -13.03 -23.15 -20.75
C THR A 243 -14.52 -23.46 -20.90
N ALA A 244 -15.32 -23.19 -19.87
CA ALA A 244 -16.77 -23.37 -19.90
C ALA A 244 -17.46 -22.43 -20.90
N PHE A 245 -16.90 -21.25 -21.17
CA PHE A 245 -17.44 -20.27 -22.12
C PHE A 245 -17.03 -20.54 -23.58
N LEU A 246 -15.98 -21.33 -23.83
CA LEU A 246 -15.48 -21.61 -25.18
C LEU A 246 -16.55 -22.14 -26.16
N PRO A 247 -17.46 -23.07 -25.78
CA PRO A 247 -18.49 -23.57 -26.70
C PRO A 247 -19.46 -22.48 -27.18
N ASP A 248 -19.85 -21.57 -26.30
CA ASP A 248 -20.73 -20.46 -26.63
C ASP A 248 -20.02 -19.48 -27.56
N LEU A 249 -18.78 -19.10 -27.23
CA LEU A 249 -17.93 -18.26 -28.08
C LEU A 249 -17.77 -18.85 -29.48
N TRP A 250 -17.56 -20.18 -29.57
CA TRP A 250 -17.46 -20.89 -30.83
C TRP A 250 -18.75 -20.80 -31.65
N THR A 251 -19.90 -21.05 -31.00
CA THR A 251 -21.22 -20.95 -31.63
C THR A 251 -21.50 -19.55 -32.16
N THR A 252 -21.22 -18.51 -31.37
CA THR A 252 -21.36 -17.11 -31.79
C THR A 252 -20.45 -16.80 -32.98
N THR A 253 -19.19 -17.25 -32.93
CA THR A 253 -18.24 -17.05 -34.03
C THR A 253 -18.74 -17.69 -35.32
N GLN A 254 -19.25 -18.92 -35.26
CA GLN A 254 -19.82 -19.60 -36.43
C GLN A 254 -21.02 -18.84 -37.00
N ALA A 255 -21.91 -18.32 -36.16
CA ALA A 255 -23.07 -17.54 -36.61
C ALA A 255 -22.66 -16.23 -37.32
N ILE A 256 -21.66 -15.51 -36.79
CA ILE A 256 -21.12 -14.30 -37.41
C ILE A 256 -20.50 -14.62 -38.78
N LEU A 257 -19.70 -15.68 -38.87
CA LEU A 257 -19.06 -16.09 -40.12
C LEU A 257 -20.06 -16.56 -41.19
N ALA A 258 -21.19 -17.12 -40.78
CA ALA A 258 -22.26 -17.57 -41.68
C ALA A 258 -23.17 -16.42 -42.18
N THR A 259 -23.04 -15.22 -41.61
CA THR A 259 -23.84 -14.05 -42.02
C THR A 259 -23.23 -13.43 -43.28
N PRO A 260 -23.99 -13.30 -44.39
CA PRO A 260 -23.50 -12.63 -45.60
C PRO A 260 -23.08 -11.19 -45.30
N ARG A 261 -21.94 -10.76 -45.87
CA ARG A 261 -21.57 -9.34 -45.85
C ARG A 261 -22.29 -8.65 -47.02
N ASP A 262 -23.16 -7.69 -46.70
CA ASP A 262 -23.71 -6.74 -47.66
C ASP A 262 -22.61 -5.80 -48.19
#